data_AF-A0A956KRG0-F1
#
_entry.id   AF-A0A956KRG0-F1
#
_cell.length_a   1.000
_cell.length_b   1.000
_cell.length_c   1.000
_cell.angle_alpha   90.00
_cell.angle_beta   90.00
_cell.angle_gamma   90.00
#
_symmetry.space_group_name_H-M   'P 1'
#
loop_
_entity.id
_entity.type
_entity.pdbx_description
1 polymer ?
#
loop_
_entity_poly.entity_id
_entity_poly.type
_entity_poly.pdbx_seq_one_letter_code
_entity_poly.pdbx_strand_id
1 'polypeptide(L)'
;LRDGQGRRVSLRATPDHPLFAPEYSAYLQAAALALGDAVLLGDGTTAKVEGIERQPGRVQVFNVEVEESHSYFVVPAGDGEHGAGVLVHNGPCPLKVLQGLRNYMSGKQFEEAVLRQLDKVKNTTKVTGATGSGKVGNAVPDILDGTMVGEVKNRLIVSRSRQLRIQIEAARELGVPFRLYISPRTRHVTQPLRDAIHEFGGEIIRIDPVAGTAVPYP
;
A
#
# COMPACT_ATOMS: atom_id res chain seq x y z
N LEU A 1 2.79 -20.29 1.30
CA LEU A 1 3.16 -19.79 2.65
C LEU A 1 4.34 -20.60 3.16
N ARG A 2 5.22 -20.04 3.98
CA ARG A 2 6.31 -20.76 4.65
C ARG A 2 6.31 -20.48 6.15
N ASP A 3 6.31 -21.52 6.97
CA ASP A 3 6.36 -21.39 8.43
C ASP A 3 7.79 -21.20 8.96
N GLY A 4 7.92 -21.01 10.28
CA GLY A 4 9.22 -20.84 10.94
C GLY A 4 10.15 -22.06 10.88
N GLN A 5 9.62 -23.25 10.53
CA GLN A 5 10.38 -24.49 10.35
C GLN A 5 10.80 -24.71 8.88
N GLY A 6 10.44 -23.78 7.99
CA GLY A 6 10.75 -23.86 6.57
C GLY A 6 9.78 -24.69 5.74
N ARG A 7 8.71 -25.23 6.35
CA ARG A 7 7.68 -26.01 5.66
C ARG A 7 6.82 -25.10 4.81
N ARG A 8 6.44 -25.57 3.62
CA ARG A 8 5.61 -24.83 2.69
C ARG A 8 4.20 -25.39 2.63
N VAL A 9 3.22 -24.49 2.67
CA VAL A 9 1.80 -24.83 2.51
C VAL A 9 1.13 -23.87 1.52
N SER A 10 0.16 -24.38 0.77
CA SER A 10 -0.55 -23.63 -0.27
C SER A 10 -2.03 -23.49 0.06
N LEU A 11 -2.46 -22.26 0.35
CA LEU A 11 -3.86 -21.94 0.63
C LEU A 11 -4.50 -21.33 -0.62
N ARG A 12 -5.66 -21.86 -1.01
CA ARG A 12 -6.47 -21.33 -2.11
C ARG A 12 -7.77 -20.75 -1.54
N ALA A 13 -8.03 -19.48 -1.82
CA ALA A 13 -9.19 -18.76 -1.32
C ALA A 13 -9.72 -17.77 -2.36
N THR A 14 -10.94 -17.26 -2.17
CA THR A 14 -11.45 -16.14 -2.98
C THR A 14 -10.67 -14.86 -2.67
N PRO A 15 -10.59 -13.90 -3.61
CA PRO A 15 -9.88 -12.64 -3.41
C PRO A 15 -10.29 -11.90 -2.14
N ASP A 16 -11.58 -11.95 -1.80
CA ASP A 16 -12.16 -11.24 -0.68
C ASP A 16 -12.08 -11.99 0.66
N HIS A 17 -11.59 -13.24 0.66
CA HIS A 17 -11.56 -14.07 1.86
C HIS A 17 -10.57 -13.51 2.90
N PRO A 18 -11.00 -13.18 4.13
CA PRO A 18 -10.11 -12.64 5.14
C PRO A 18 -9.21 -13.69 5.82
N LEU A 19 -7.93 -13.35 5.99
CA LEU A 19 -6.92 -14.08 6.76
C LEU A 19 -6.35 -13.17 7.84
N PHE A 20 -6.11 -13.70 9.05
CA PHE A 20 -5.57 -12.88 10.13
C PHE A 20 -4.07 -12.63 9.95
N ALA A 21 -3.69 -11.35 9.90
CA ALA A 21 -2.32 -10.89 9.80
C ALA A 21 -1.89 -10.25 11.14
N PRO A 22 -1.10 -10.96 11.97
CA PRO A 22 -0.80 -10.54 13.34
C PRO A 22 -0.01 -9.22 13.41
N GLU A 23 0.86 -8.95 12.42
CA GLU A 23 1.62 -7.70 12.32
C GLU A 23 0.71 -6.46 12.31
N TYR A 24 -0.50 -6.59 11.75
CA TYR A 24 -1.49 -5.53 11.68
C TYR A 24 -2.59 -5.67 12.73
N SER A 25 -2.57 -6.74 13.52
CA SER A 25 -3.65 -7.11 14.45
C SER A 25 -5.03 -7.05 13.78
N ALA A 26 -5.11 -7.52 12.53
CA ALA A 26 -6.27 -7.34 11.67
C ALA A 26 -6.45 -8.49 10.67
N TYR A 27 -7.68 -8.69 10.23
CA TYR A 27 -7.97 -9.54 9.07
C TYR A 27 -7.67 -8.80 7.77
N LEU A 28 -7.04 -9.47 6.82
CA LEU A 28 -6.77 -8.94 5.49
C LEU A 28 -7.41 -9.85 4.44
N GLN A 29 -8.02 -9.26 3.41
CA GLN A 29 -8.44 -10.03 2.25
C GLN A 29 -7.27 -10.78 1.63
N ALA A 30 -7.49 -11.98 1.09
CA ALA A 30 -6.47 -12.78 0.42
C ALA A 30 -5.78 -11.99 -0.71
N ALA A 31 -6.54 -11.20 -1.46
CA ALA A 31 -6.01 -10.34 -2.51
C ALA A 31 -5.21 -9.13 -2.00
N ALA A 32 -5.35 -8.80 -0.71
CA ALA A 32 -4.61 -7.74 -0.07
C ALA A 32 -3.21 -8.19 0.36
N LEU A 33 -3.01 -9.49 0.64
CA LEU A 33 -1.71 -10.05 1.05
C LEU A 33 -0.59 -9.73 0.03
N ALA A 34 0.60 -9.44 0.54
CA ALA A 34 1.83 -9.24 -0.22
C ALA A 34 2.90 -10.22 0.22
N LEU A 35 3.93 -10.39 -0.62
CA LEU A 35 5.09 -11.20 -0.27
C LEU A 35 5.74 -10.68 1.02
N GLY A 36 6.06 -11.59 1.93
CA GLY A 36 6.66 -11.30 3.22
C GLY A 36 5.67 -11.16 4.37
N ASP A 37 4.40 -10.84 4.11
CA ASP A 37 3.38 -10.74 5.18
C ASP A 37 3.27 -12.04 5.96
N ALA A 38 3.05 -11.93 7.27
CA ALA A 38 2.75 -13.06 8.13
C ALA A 38 1.24 -13.29 8.24
N VAL A 39 0.83 -14.56 8.26
CA VAL A 39 -0.52 -15.00 8.65
C VAL A 39 -0.45 -15.90 9.88
N LEU A 40 -1.47 -15.85 10.73
CA LEU A 40 -1.52 -16.64 11.97
C LEU A 40 -1.88 -18.11 11.69
N LEU A 41 -1.15 -19.02 12.34
CA LEU A 41 -1.36 -20.46 12.29
C LEU A 41 -2.05 -20.98 13.56
N GLY A 42 -2.60 -22.19 13.50
CA GLY A 42 -3.36 -22.84 14.58
C GLY A 42 -2.53 -23.21 15.80
N ASP A 43 -1.21 -23.26 15.68
CA ASP A 43 -0.28 -23.44 16.80
C ASP A 43 0.14 -22.10 17.45
N GLY A 44 -0.46 -20.98 17.03
CA GLY A 44 -0.12 -19.63 17.49
C GLY A 44 1.12 -19.04 16.85
N THR A 45 1.81 -19.78 15.98
CA THR A 45 2.94 -19.26 15.20
C THR A 45 2.46 -18.58 13.91
N THR A 46 3.40 -18.18 13.05
CA THR A 46 3.09 -17.48 11.80
C THR A 46 3.75 -18.12 10.60
N ALA A 47 3.09 -18.06 9.44
CA ALA A 47 3.69 -18.35 8.14
C ALA A 47 3.78 -17.10 7.27
N LYS A 48 4.91 -16.93 6.57
CA LYS A 48 5.14 -15.84 5.62
C LYS A 48 4.58 -16.16 4.24
N VAL A 49 4.05 -15.15 3.55
CA VAL A 49 3.65 -15.25 2.16
C VAL A 49 4.89 -15.25 1.26
N GLU A 50 5.24 -16.41 0.70
CA GLU A 50 6.37 -16.54 -0.24
C GLU A 50 5.97 -16.45 -1.71
N GLY A 51 4.69 -16.62 -2.03
CA GLY A 51 4.19 -16.65 -3.40
C GLY A 51 2.69 -16.39 -3.44
N ILE A 52 2.25 -15.73 -4.50
CA ILE A 52 0.85 -15.42 -4.77
C ILE A 52 0.58 -15.73 -6.24
N GLU A 53 -0.38 -16.62 -6.50
CA GLU A 53 -0.84 -16.95 -7.84
C GLU A 53 -2.33 -16.60 -7.96
N ARG A 54 -2.71 -15.93 -9.06
CA ARG A 54 -4.11 -15.60 -9.35
C ARG A 54 -4.62 -16.54 -10.43
N GLN A 55 -5.68 -17.27 -10.12
CA GLN A 55 -6.32 -18.19 -11.06
C GLN A 55 -7.71 -17.66 -11.42
N PRO A 56 -7.89 -17.05 -12.60
CA PRO A 56 -9.20 -16.57 -13.05
C PRO A 56 -10.09 -17.76 -13.44
N GLY A 57 -11.37 -17.67 -13.11
CA GLY A 57 -12.36 -18.68 -13.47
C GLY A 57 -13.48 -18.82 -12.44
N ARG A 58 -14.51 -19.58 -12.78
CA ARG A 58 -15.53 -20.02 -11.82
C ARG A 58 -15.03 -21.31 -11.17
N VAL A 59 -14.78 -21.25 -9.87
CA VAL A 59 -14.33 -22.39 -9.07
C VAL A 59 -15.40 -22.64 -8.03
N GLN A 60 -15.76 -23.90 -7.81
CA GLN A 60 -16.61 -24.24 -6.67
C GLN A 60 -15.84 -24.00 -5.38
N VAL A 61 -16.43 -23.22 -4.48
CA VAL A 61 -15.86 -22.88 -3.18
C VAL A 61 -16.77 -23.37 -2.08
N PHE A 62 -16.19 -23.69 -0.93
CA PHE A 62 -16.90 -24.15 0.24
C PHE A 62 -16.80 -23.09 1.32
N ASN A 63 -17.84 -22.99 2.14
CA ASN A 63 -17.83 -22.24 3.38
C ASN A 63 -18.40 -23.13 4.47
N VAL A 64 -17.90 -22.97 5.68
CA VAL A 64 -18.51 -23.53 6.89
C VAL A 64 -19.26 -22.40 7.60
N GLU A 65 -20.22 -22.71 8.45
CA GLU A 65 -20.81 -21.71 9.35
C GLU A 65 -20.23 -21.94 10.75
N VAL A 66 -19.70 -20.89 11.36
CA VAL A 66 -19.16 -20.93 12.73
C VAL A 66 -19.87 -19.85 13.52
N GLU A 67 -20.50 -20.24 14.62
CA GLU A 67 -21.21 -19.30 15.49
C GLU A 67 -20.24 -18.36 16.23
N GLU A 68 -20.73 -17.18 16.60
CA GLU A 68 -20.07 -16.13 17.40
C GLU A 68 -18.83 -15.48 16.75
N SER A 69 -17.73 -16.22 16.63
CA SER A 69 -16.43 -15.68 16.19
C SER A 69 -16.32 -15.58 14.67
N HIS A 70 -17.05 -16.44 13.96
CA HIS A 70 -16.95 -16.61 12.52
C HIS A 70 -15.50 -16.83 12.04
N SER A 71 -14.69 -17.50 12.84
CA SER A 71 -13.28 -17.76 12.54
C SER A 71 -12.94 -19.23 12.77
N TYR A 72 -12.12 -19.79 11.88
CA TYR A 72 -11.70 -21.19 11.94
C TYR A 72 -10.34 -21.38 11.29
N PHE A 73 -9.70 -22.51 11.57
CA PHE A 73 -8.43 -22.88 10.96
C PHE A 73 -8.66 -23.77 9.74
N VAL A 74 -8.09 -23.39 8.60
CA VAL A 74 -8.07 -24.23 7.39
C VAL A 74 -6.71 -24.88 7.28
N VAL A 75 -6.67 -26.21 7.35
CA VAL A 75 -5.46 -26.98 7.04
C VAL A 75 -5.32 -27.05 5.52
N PRO A 76 -4.27 -26.45 4.93
CA PRO A 76 -4.07 -26.51 3.48
C PRO A 76 -3.78 -27.96 3.06
N ALA A 77 -4.36 -28.41 1.95
CA ALA A 77 -4.07 -29.74 1.41
C ALA A 77 -2.57 -29.84 1.02
N GLY A 78 -1.92 -30.93 1.40
CA GLY A 78 -0.50 -31.21 1.11
C GLY A 78 -0.17 -32.71 1.16
N ASP A 79 1.04 -33.04 0.72
CA ASP A 79 1.49 -34.40 0.31
C ASP A 79 1.75 -35.40 1.45
N GLY A 80 0.97 -35.35 2.54
CA GLY A 80 0.98 -36.39 3.58
C GLY A 80 1.21 -35.92 5.02
N GLU A 81 1.62 -34.67 5.25
CA GLU A 81 1.69 -34.07 6.60
C GLU A 81 0.69 -32.93 6.74
N HIS A 82 -0.16 -33.00 7.77
CA HIS A 82 -1.13 -31.96 8.08
C HIS A 82 -0.39 -30.82 8.80
N GLY A 83 -0.02 -29.77 8.07
CA GLY A 83 0.59 -28.57 8.65
C GLY A 83 -0.37 -27.82 9.59
N ALA A 84 0.15 -26.85 10.34
CA ALA A 84 -0.69 -25.99 11.18
C ALA A 84 -1.69 -25.21 10.29
N GLY A 85 -2.98 -25.26 10.65
CA GLY A 85 -4.04 -24.61 9.88
C GLY A 85 -3.91 -23.09 9.90
N VAL A 86 -4.38 -22.39 8.87
CA VAL A 86 -4.34 -20.93 8.75
C VAL A 86 -5.63 -20.33 9.30
N LEU A 87 -5.54 -19.31 10.16
CA LEU A 87 -6.72 -18.64 10.70
C LEU A 87 -7.43 -17.80 9.63
N VAL A 88 -8.66 -18.18 9.30
CA VAL A 88 -9.53 -17.49 8.35
C VAL A 88 -10.81 -17.01 9.03
N HIS A 89 -11.53 -16.11 8.36
CA HIS A 89 -12.79 -15.55 8.86
C HIS A 89 -13.88 -15.58 7.78
N ASN A 90 -15.11 -15.92 8.15
CA ASN A 90 -16.26 -16.07 7.24
C ASN A 90 -17.49 -15.24 7.65
N GLY A 91 -17.37 -14.39 8.67
CA GLY A 91 -18.46 -13.56 9.18
C GLY A 91 -18.69 -12.30 8.34
N PRO A 92 -19.74 -11.53 8.67
CA PRO A 92 -19.96 -10.18 8.13
C PRO A 92 -18.78 -9.27 8.53
N CYS A 93 -17.75 -9.30 7.70
CA CYS A 93 -16.54 -8.54 7.87
C CYS A 93 -16.72 -7.20 7.14
N PRO A 94 -16.42 -6.04 7.74
CA PRO A 94 -16.34 -4.78 7.02
C PRO A 94 -15.08 -4.75 6.12
N LEU A 95 -15.08 -5.59 5.09
CA LEU A 95 -13.97 -5.89 4.16
C LEU A 95 -13.37 -4.65 3.50
N LYS A 96 -14.18 -3.60 3.27
CA LYS A 96 -13.71 -2.31 2.70
C LYS A 96 -12.85 -1.52 3.68
N VAL A 97 -13.05 -1.68 4.98
CA VAL A 97 -12.28 -0.98 6.02
C VAL A 97 -10.86 -1.56 6.13
N LEU A 98 -10.71 -2.88 5.97
CA LEU A 98 -9.45 -3.59 6.19
C LEU A 98 -8.45 -3.43 5.02
N GLN A 99 -8.92 -3.49 3.77
CA GLN A 99 -8.09 -3.14 2.61
C GLN A 99 -7.73 -1.64 2.61
N GLY A 100 -8.65 -0.79 3.07
CA GLY A 100 -8.40 0.63 3.30
C GLY A 100 -7.30 0.84 4.33
N LEU A 101 -7.35 0.12 5.45
CA LEU A 101 -6.36 0.16 6.53
C LEU A 101 -4.98 -0.25 6.04
N ARG A 102 -4.85 -1.34 5.27
CA ARG A 102 -3.55 -1.74 4.71
C ARG A 102 -3.00 -0.70 3.73
N ASN A 103 -3.84 -0.15 2.85
CA ASN A 103 -3.41 0.89 1.92
C ASN A 103 -2.95 2.14 2.68
N TYR A 104 -3.63 2.48 3.77
CA TYR A 104 -3.24 3.56 4.67
C TYR A 104 -1.91 3.26 5.36
N MET A 105 -1.76 2.10 6.00
CA MET A 105 -0.54 1.70 6.72
C MET A 105 0.66 1.59 5.79
N SER A 106 0.51 0.95 4.62
CA SER A 106 1.57 0.85 3.61
C SER A 106 1.93 2.22 3.03
N GLY A 107 0.95 3.10 2.85
CA GLY A 107 1.19 4.49 2.48
C GLY A 107 2.00 5.23 3.54
N LYS A 108 1.58 5.13 4.80
CA LYS A 108 2.20 5.79 5.96
C LYS A 108 3.63 5.31 6.20
N GLN A 109 3.87 3.99 6.21
CA GLN A 109 5.21 3.41 6.39
C GLN A 109 6.16 3.86 5.27
N PHE A 110 5.68 3.88 4.02
CA PHE A 110 6.49 4.35 2.89
C PHE A 110 6.81 5.84 3.03
N GLU A 111 5.81 6.66 3.36
CA GLU A 111 6.00 8.10 3.61
C GLU A 111 7.02 8.35 4.73
N GLU A 112 6.86 7.71 5.89
CA GLU A 112 7.78 7.83 7.02
C GLU A 112 9.21 7.42 6.65
N ALA A 113 9.37 6.35 5.87
CA ALA A 113 10.68 5.87 5.42
C ALA A 113 11.33 6.84 4.42
N VAL A 114 10.56 7.40 3.49
CA VAL A 114 11.02 8.43 2.55
C VAL A 114 11.44 9.69 3.29
N LEU A 115 10.62 10.20 4.21
CA LEU A 115 10.93 11.38 5.01
C LEU A 115 12.22 11.19 5.82
N ARG A 116 12.41 10.01 6.42
CA ARG A 116 13.65 9.66 7.14
C ARG A 116 14.86 9.64 6.22
N GLN A 117 14.76 9.01 5.05
CA GLN A 117 15.88 8.93 4.10
C GLN A 117 16.28 10.32 3.57
N LEU A 118 15.31 11.23 3.41
CA LEU A 118 15.54 12.59 2.94
C LEU A 118 15.92 13.58 4.06
N ASP A 119 15.97 13.13 5.31
CA ASP A 119 16.12 13.98 6.51
C ASP A 119 15.12 15.15 6.54
N LYS A 120 13.84 14.83 6.31
CA LYS A 120 12.72 15.80 6.28
C LYS A 120 11.73 15.51 7.39
N VAL A 121 11.14 16.58 7.91
CA VAL A 121 10.03 16.52 8.87
C VAL A 121 8.72 16.64 8.12
N LYS A 122 7.72 15.83 8.51
CA LYS A 122 6.39 15.87 7.93
C LYS A 122 5.78 17.26 8.11
N ASN A 123 5.28 17.83 7.02
CA ASN A 123 4.55 19.08 7.04
C ASN A 123 3.08 18.88 7.45
N THR A 124 2.55 19.82 8.23
CA THR A 124 1.14 19.88 8.65
C THR A 124 0.43 21.14 8.16
N THR A 125 1.16 22.06 7.53
CA THR A 125 0.65 23.35 7.05
C THR A 125 0.05 23.20 5.66
N LYS A 126 -1.10 23.84 5.44
CA LYS A 126 -1.75 23.86 4.12
C LYS A 126 -1.05 24.83 3.18
N VAL A 127 -0.92 24.42 1.93
CA VAL A 127 -0.65 25.29 0.80
C VAL A 127 -1.93 25.54 0.02
N THR A 128 -1.96 26.68 -0.67
CA THR A 128 -3.09 27.18 -1.44
C THR A 128 -2.67 27.25 -2.91
N GLY A 129 -3.56 26.86 -3.83
CA GLY A 129 -3.27 26.86 -5.25
C GLY A 129 -4.48 26.54 -6.12
N ALA A 130 -4.35 26.75 -7.42
CA ALA A 130 -5.41 26.52 -8.39
C ALA A 130 -5.76 25.02 -8.55
N THR A 131 -7.06 24.71 -8.62
CA THR A 131 -7.57 23.33 -8.79
C THR A 131 -7.62 22.87 -10.25
N GLY A 132 -7.33 23.78 -11.20
CA GLY A 132 -7.53 23.60 -12.64
C GLY A 132 -8.92 23.97 -13.16
N SER A 133 -9.89 24.27 -12.28
CA SER A 133 -11.24 24.72 -12.66
C SER A 133 -11.43 26.24 -12.47
N GLY A 134 -10.34 27.01 -12.44
CA GLY A 134 -10.35 28.43 -12.08
C GLY A 134 -10.66 28.73 -10.61
N LYS A 135 -10.79 27.70 -9.77
CA LYS A 135 -11.02 27.82 -8.32
C LYS A 135 -9.73 27.59 -7.56
N VAL A 136 -9.62 28.22 -6.40
CA VAL A 136 -8.54 28.00 -5.46
C VAL A 136 -8.92 26.87 -4.49
N GLY A 137 -7.95 26.06 -4.09
CA GLY A 137 -8.12 25.00 -3.11
C GLY A 137 -6.91 24.86 -2.20
N ASN A 138 -7.10 24.12 -1.11
CA ASN A 138 -6.05 23.84 -0.13
C ASN A 138 -5.63 22.37 -0.17
N ALA A 139 -4.35 22.11 0.05
CA ALA A 139 -3.76 20.78 0.20
C ALA A 139 -2.61 20.84 1.23
N VAL A 140 -2.32 19.72 1.89
CA VAL A 140 -1.13 19.61 2.76
C VAL A 140 -0.12 18.75 2.00
N PRO A 141 1.03 19.30 1.57
CA PRO A 141 2.14 18.49 1.06
C PRO A 141 2.82 17.76 2.23
N ASP A 142 3.43 16.61 1.93
CA ASP A 142 4.20 15.87 2.94
C ASP A 142 5.44 16.63 3.38
N ILE A 143 6.02 17.46 2.50
CA ILE A 143 7.20 18.29 2.77
C ILE A 143 6.94 19.74 2.35
N LEU A 144 7.25 20.67 3.25
CA LEU A 144 7.26 22.12 3.01
C LEU A 144 8.27 22.76 3.95
N ASP A 145 9.42 23.19 3.42
CA ASP A 145 10.54 23.70 4.23
C ASP A 145 11.17 24.99 3.69
N GLY A 146 10.46 25.69 2.79
CA GLY A 146 10.93 26.91 2.14
C GLY A 146 11.90 26.67 0.98
N THR A 147 12.40 25.45 0.79
CA THR A 147 13.26 25.09 -0.36
C THR A 147 12.53 24.26 -1.41
N MET A 148 11.44 23.60 -1.03
CA MET A 148 10.61 22.83 -1.94
C MET A 148 9.19 22.58 -1.39
N VAL A 149 8.31 22.14 -2.29
CA VAL A 149 7.06 21.45 -1.96
C VAL A 149 7.21 19.99 -2.37
N GLY A 150 7.05 19.06 -1.43
CA GLY A 150 7.25 17.62 -1.67
C GLY A 150 6.01 16.79 -1.33
N GLU A 151 5.74 15.78 -2.15
CA GLU A 151 4.64 14.81 -1.94
C GLU A 151 5.14 13.38 -2.16
N VAL A 152 4.67 12.45 -1.34
CA VAL A 152 5.02 11.02 -1.40
C VAL A 152 3.80 10.19 -1.83
N LYS A 153 3.98 9.30 -2.82
CA LYS A 153 2.90 8.42 -3.31
C LYS A 153 3.34 6.95 -3.39
N ASN A 154 2.58 6.09 -2.70
CA ASN A 154 2.70 4.63 -2.77
C ASN A 154 1.52 4.02 -3.57
N ARG A 155 1.54 4.19 -4.91
CA ARG A 155 0.45 3.73 -5.81
C ARG A 155 1.02 3.12 -7.09
N LEU A 156 0.30 2.18 -7.70
CA LEU A 156 0.68 1.61 -9.01
C LEU A 156 0.61 2.63 -10.15
N ILE A 157 -0.39 3.52 -10.10
CA ILE A 157 -0.60 4.60 -11.07
C ILE A 157 -0.76 5.91 -10.30
N VAL A 158 -0.03 6.94 -10.73
CA VAL A 158 -0.16 8.30 -10.18
C VAL A 158 -0.61 9.23 -11.30
N SER A 159 -1.74 9.90 -11.09
CA SER A 159 -2.34 10.82 -12.07
C SER A 159 -2.47 12.22 -11.52
N ARG A 160 -2.68 13.21 -12.41
CA ARG A 160 -2.81 14.64 -12.07
C ARG A 160 -4.07 14.94 -11.25
N SER A 161 -4.05 14.58 -9.97
CA SER A 161 -5.13 14.74 -9.01
C SER A 161 -5.34 16.20 -8.62
N ARG A 162 -6.49 16.52 -8.00
CA ARG A 162 -6.77 17.87 -7.46
C ARG A 162 -5.71 18.31 -6.45
N GLN A 163 -5.28 17.41 -5.56
CA GLN A 163 -4.25 17.68 -4.56
C GLN A 163 -2.92 18.06 -5.21
N LEU A 164 -2.46 17.26 -6.18
CA LEU A 164 -1.20 17.51 -6.88
C LEU A 164 -1.25 18.82 -7.68
N ARG A 165 -2.38 19.17 -8.29
CA ARG A 165 -2.55 20.47 -8.97
C ARG A 165 -2.35 21.65 -8.01
N ILE A 166 -3.00 21.59 -6.84
CA ILE A 166 -2.88 22.64 -5.82
C ILE A 166 -1.43 22.78 -5.37
N GLN A 167 -0.74 21.68 -5.09
CA GLN A 167 0.63 21.70 -4.58
C GLN A 167 1.66 22.14 -5.64
N ILE A 168 1.50 21.70 -6.90
CA ILE A 168 2.34 22.16 -8.02
C ILE A 168 2.18 23.68 -8.20
N GLU A 169 0.94 24.16 -8.17
CA GLU A 169 0.68 25.60 -8.30
C GLU A 169 1.23 26.40 -7.11
N ALA A 170 1.05 25.89 -5.89
CA ALA A 170 1.62 26.53 -4.70
C ALA A 170 3.16 26.60 -4.76
N ALA A 171 3.81 25.54 -5.24
CA ALA A 171 5.26 25.52 -5.44
C ALA A 171 5.69 26.61 -6.45
N ARG A 172 4.93 26.74 -7.55
CA ARG A 172 5.13 27.78 -8.57
C ARG A 172 5.00 29.19 -7.98
N GLU A 173 3.96 29.45 -7.20
CA GLU A 173 3.73 30.75 -6.55
C GLU A 173 4.81 31.09 -5.51
N LEU A 174 5.29 30.09 -4.78
CA LEU A 174 6.38 30.22 -3.80
C LEU A 174 7.76 30.32 -4.45
N GLY A 175 7.88 30.08 -5.76
CA GLY A 175 9.17 30.10 -6.47
C GLY A 175 10.10 28.94 -6.07
N VAL A 176 9.55 27.81 -5.62
CA VAL A 176 10.31 26.62 -5.20
C VAL A 176 9.92 25.40 -6.05
N PRO A 177 10.83 24.43 -6.27
CA PRO A 177 10.50 23.24 -7.05
C PRO A 177 9.46 22.35 -6.35
N PHE A 178 8.61 21.72 -7.16
CA PHE A 178 7.75 20.62 -6.72
C PHE A 178 8.47 19.28 -6.93
N ARG A 179 8.56 18.44 -5.89
CA ARG A 179 9.14 17.09 -5.96
C ARG A 179 8.12 16.02 -5.64
N LEU A 180 7.95 15.06 -6.55
CA LEU A 180 7.08 13.90 -6.34
C LEU A 180 7.92 12.65 -6.09
N TYR A 181 7.83 12.09 -4.89
CA TYR A 181 8.49 10.85 -4.51
C TYR A 181 7.53 9.67 -4.69
N ILE A 182 7.90 8.71 -5.54
CA ILE A 182 7.08 7.53 -5.83
C ILE A 182 7.76 6.24 -5.41
N SER A 183 6.94 5.27 -5.01
CA SER A 183 7.41 3.92 -4.64
C SER A 183 7.95 3.13 -5.83
N PRO A 184 8.82 2.10 -5.61
CA PRO A 184 9.32 1.23 -6.68
C PRO A 184 8.21 0.45 -7.40
N ARG A 185 7.08 0.22 -6.73
CA ARG A 185 5.90 -0.43 -7.32
C ARG A 185 5.12 0.46 -8.29
N THR A 186 5.40 1.76 -8.36
CA THR A 186 4.70 2.67 -9.26
C THR A 186 5.07 2.35 -10.69
N ARG A 187 4.10 1.84 -11.45
CA ARG A 187 4.28 1.40 -12.84
C ARG A 187 4.11 2.53 -13.84
N HIS A 188 3.28 3.51 -13.51
CA HIS A 188 2.96 4.58 -14.44
C HIS A 188 2.64 5.90 -13.73
N VAL A 189 3.26 6.98 -14.20
CA VAL A 189 2.83 8.35 -13.95
C VAL A 189 2.20 8.88 -15.23
N THR A 190 1.04 9.52 -15.16
CA THR A 190 0.36 10.00 -16.37
C THR A 190 1.12 11.15 -17.02
N GLN A 191 1.16 11.21 -18.37
CA GLN A 191 1.83 12.31 -19.10
C GLN A 191 1.41 13.71 -18.64
N PRO A 192 0.11 14.03 -18.45
CA PRO A 192 -0.29 15.37 -18.01
C PRO A 192 0.25 15.77 -16.64
N LEU A 193 0.59 14.81 -15.78
CA LEU A 193 1.23 15.07 -14.49
C LEU A 193 2.73 15.30 -14.66
N ARG A 194 3.41 14.51 -15.50
CA ARG A 194 4.82 14.73 -15.83
C ARG A 194 5.04 16.12 -16.40
N ASP A 195 4.26 16.49 -17.41
CA ASP A 195 4.35 17.79 -18.06
C ASP A 195 4.21 18.92 -17.04
N ALA A 196 3.21 18.82 -16.15
CA ALA A 196 2.96 19.82 -15.11
C ALA A 196 4.14 20.02 -14.14
N ILE A 197 4.82 18.93 -13.79
CA ILE A 197 5.92 18.95 -12.84
C ILE A 197 7.18 19.50 -13.53
N HIS A 198 7.48 19.01 -14.74
CA HIS A 198 8.69 19.37 -15.47
C HIS A 198 8.64 20.79 -16.06
N GLU A 199 7.47 21.29 -16.46
CA GLU A 199 7.28 22.65 -17.01
C GLU A 199 7.86 23.75 -16.10
N PHE A 200 7.87 23.52 -14.78
CA PHE A 200 8.36 24.48 -13.79
C PHE A 200 9.58 23.97 -13.01
N GLY A 201 10.37 23.07 -13.60
CA GLY A 201 11.63 22.58 -13.02
C GLY A 201 11.46 21.66 -11.81
N GLY A 202 10.27 21.08 -11.63
CA GLY A 202 10.04 20.02 -10.67
C GLY A 202 10.57 18.67 -11.16
N GLU A 203 10.63 17.71 -10.25
CA GLU A 203 11.16 16.36 -10.54
C GLU A 203 10.25 15.26 -9.97
N ILE A 204 10.25 14.12 -10.63
CA ILE A 204 9.67 12.88 -10.11
C ILE A 204 10.82 11.95 -9.77
N ILE A 205 10.86 11.46 -8.54
CA ILE A 205 11.93 10.61 -8.02
C ILE A 205 11.32 9.28 -7.59
N ARG A 206 11.80 8.19 -8.17
CA ARG A 206 11.52 6.85 -7.66
C ARG A 206 12.49 6.58 -6.53
N ILE A 207 11.96 6.39 -5.34
CA ILE A 207 12.75 6.19 -4.11
C ILE A 207 12.41 4.83 -3.50
N ASP A 208 13.46 4.08 -3.16
CA ASP A 208 13.39 2.83 -2.43
C ASP A 208 14.13 2.99 -1.09
N PRO A 209 13.39 3.27 0.00
CA PRO A 209 14.00 3.39 1.33
C PRO A 209 14.60 2.11 1.89
N VAL A 210 14.19 0.94 1.38
CA VAL A 210 14.74 -0.35 1.80
C VAL A 210 16.09 -0.58 1.13
N ALA A 211 16.18 -0.27 -0.17
CA ALA A 211 17.43 -0.35 -0.92
C ALA A 211 18.34 0.88 -0.77
N GLY A 212 17.86 1.97 -0.14
CA GLY A 212 18.57 3.24 -0.01
C GLY A 212 18.76 4.00 -1.32
N THR A 213 17.94 3.74 -2.35
CA THR A 213 18.10 4.33 -3.69
C THR A 213 17.11 5.45 -3.95
N ALA A 214 17.52 6.44 -4.72
CA ALA A 214 16.65 7.50 -5.23
C ALA A 214 17.11 7.84 -6.66
N VAL A 215 16.23 7.62 -7.64
CA VAL A 215 16.55 7.81 -9.06
C VAL A 215 15.48 8.65 -9.75
N PRO A 216 15.84 9.49 -10.73
CA PRO A 216 14.86 10.20 -11.54
C PRO A 216 13.91 9.22 -12.24
N TYR A 217 12.62 9.55 -12.24
CA TYR A 217 11.60 8.85 -13.00
C TYR A 217 11.35 9.58 -14.32
N PRO A 218 11.41 8.88 -15.47
CA PRO A 218 11.28 9.49 -16.79
C PRO A 218 9.88 10.03 -17.11
#